data_AF-A0A7L7L5Z1-F1
#
_entry.id   AF-A0A7L7L5Z1-F1
#
_cell.length_a   1.000
_cell.length_b   1.000
_cell.length_c   1.000
_cell.angle_alpha   90.00
_cell.angle_beta   90.00
_cell.angle_gamma   90.00
#
_symmetry.space_group_name_H-M   'P 1'
#
loop_
_entity.id
_entity.type
_entity.pdbx_description
1 polymer ?
#
loop_
_entity_poly.entity_id
_entity_poly.type
_entity_poly.pdbx_seq_one_letter_code
_entity_poly.pdbx_strand_id
1 'polypeptide(L)'
;MVINSLEALEQQPVVSKLAVKGLQQTLKMLNKQVKQIQEKLLATLENTFKREIQLLSSIPGIGKKTAGMLLLFAGRFHKMDNYCQLIAKAGLSPREYTSGSSVRGKTHITKMGGSLIRSKLYVCSFSAKKSNAACKALSSGWWLKAKMAN
;
A
#
# COMPACT_ATOMS: atom_id res chain seq x y z
N MET A 1 10.80 15.94 -9.87
CA MET A 1 11.39 16.96 -10.76
C MET A 1 10.96 18.36 -10.35
N VAL A 2 9.68 18.77 -10.47
CA VAL A 2 9.24 20.13 -10.07
C VAL A 2 9.50 20.47 -8.60
N ILE A 3 9.29 19.52 -7.68
CA ILE A 3 9.58 19.70 -6.23
C ILE A 3 11.08 19.92 -6.02
N ASN A 4 11.91 19.01 -6.54
CA ASN A 4 13.37 19.11 -6.45
C ASN A 4 13.90 20.40 -7.11
N SER A 5 13.27 20.86 -8.20
CA SER A 5 13.64 22.12 -8.86
C SER A 5 13.27 23.34 -8.03
N LEU A 6 12.13 23.32 -7.31
CA LEU A 6 11.78 24.35 -6.34
C LEU A 6 12.76 24.39 -5.18
N GLU A 7 13.05 23.23 -4.58
CA GLU A 7 14.02 23.10 -3.48
C GLU A 7 15.41 23.60 -3.91
N ALA A 8 15.85 23.26 -5.13
CA ALA A 8 17.14 23.73 -5.65
C ALA A 8 17.19 25.27 -5.84
N LEU A 9 16.08 25.88 -6.27
CA LEU A 9 15.98 27.34 -6.44
C LEU A 9 16.00 28.09 -5.10
N GLU A 10 15.47 27.49 -4.04
CA GLU A 10 15.51 28.07 -2.69
C GLU A 10 16.92 28.09 -2.09
N GLN A 11 17.81 27.20 -2.55
CA GLN A 11 19.21 27.12 -2.10
C GLN A 11 20.16 28.05 -2.88
N GLN A 12 19.67 28.78 -3.89
CA GLN A 12 20.51 29.69 -4.67
C GLN A 12 20.69 31.05 -3.96
N PRO A 13 21.89 31.67 -4.05
CA PRO A 13 22.18 32.96 -3.42
C PRO A 13 21.37 34.12 -4.02
N VAL A 14 20.87 33.98 -5.26
CA VAL A 14 19.96 34.92 -5.91
C VAL A 14 18.74 34.15 -6.40
N VAL A 15 17.57 34.48 -5.86
CA VAL A 15 16.31 33.78 -6.18
C VAL A 15 15.43 34.63 -7.08
N SER A 16 15.13 34.14 -8.28
CA SER A 16 14.14 34.77 -9.16
C SER A 16 12.71 34.52 -8.66
N LYS A 17 12.05 35.58 -8.18
CA LYS A 17 10.64 35.53 -7.72
C LYS A 17 9.69 35.03 -8.81
N LEU A 18 9.96 35.35 -10.08
CA LEU A 18 9.16 34.90 -11.22
C LEU A 18 9.28 33.39 -11.43
N ALA A 19 10.49 32.84 -11.35
CA ALA A 19 10.74 31.41 -11.52
C ALA A 19 10.06 30.58 -10.41
N VAL A 20 10.18 31.02 -9.15
CA VAL A 20 9.52 30.37 -8.00
C VAL A 20 8.01 30.37 -8.18
N LYS A 21 7.42 31.51 -8.53
CA LYS A 21 5.98 31.63 -8.75
C LYS A 21 5.49 30.71 -9.88
N GLY A 22 6.23 30.65 -10.98
CA GLY A 22 5.92 29.76 -12.11
C GLY A 22 5.93 28.28 -11.71
N LEU A 23 6.98 27.83 -11.02
CA LEU A 23 7.05 26.43 -10.57
C LEU A 23 5.99 26.07 -9.53
N GLN A 24 5.67 26.99 -8.60
CA GLN A 24 4.58 26.79 -7.65
C GLN A 24 3.22 26.67 -8.34
N GLN A 25 2.97 27.48 -9.38
CA GLN A 25 1.76 27.38 -10.20
C GLN A 25 1.69 26.03 -10.93
N THR A 26 2.79 25.61 -11.54
CA THR A 26 2.88 24.30 -12.21
C THR A 26 2.64 23.15 -11.24
N LEU A 27 3.24 23.19 -10.04
CA LEU A 27 3.02 22.18 -9.00
C LEU A 27 1.55 22.13 -8.56
N LYS A 28 0.91 23.29 -8.37
CA LYS A 28 -0.52 23.37 -8.04
C LYS A 28 -1.39 22.78 -9.16
N MET A 29 -1.08 23.09 -10.41
CA MET A 29 -1.80 22.56 -11.56
C MET A 29 -1.69 21.03 -11.63
N LEU A 30 -0.48 20.48 -11.52
CA LEU A 30 -0.24 19.03 -11.55
C LEU A 30 -0.96 18.33 -10.39
N ASN A 31 -0.88 18.88 -9.17
CA ASN A 31 -1.60 18.32 -8.02
C ASN A 31 -3.12 18.31 -8.22
N LYS A 32 -3.68 19.36 -8.83
CA LYS A 32 -5.10 19.42 -9.17
C LYS A 32 -5.47 18.35 -10.19
N GLN A 33 -4.68 18.19 -11.25
CA GLN A 33 -4.91 17.17 -12.27
C GLN A 33 -4.84 15.76 -11.69
N VAL A 34 -3.83 15.46 -10.87
CA VAL A 34 -3.69 14.17 -10.18
C VAL A 34 -4.91 13.89 -9.30
N LYS A 35 -5.36 14.88 -8.52
CA LYS A 35 -6.55 14.74 -7.67
C LYS A 35 -7.81 14.46 -8.49
N GLN A 36 -8.03 15.20 -9.57
CA GLN A 36 -9.18 15.00 -10.46
C GLN A 36 -9.18 13.60 -11.11
N ILE A 37 -8.02 13.12 -11.55
CA ILE A 37 -7.89 11.77 -12.12
C ILE A 37 -8.18 10.71 -11.06
N GLN A 38 -7.66 10.89 -9.84
CA GLN A 38 -7.92 9.96 -8.74
C GLN A 38 -9.41 9.90 -8.37
N GLU A 39 -10.10 11.04 -8.31
CA GLU A 39 -11.53 11.10 -8.02
C GLU A 39 -12.36 10.42 -9.12
N LYS A 40 -12.05 10.69 -10.40
CA LYS A 40 -12.70 10.04 -11.54
C LYS A 40 -12.47 8.52 -11.54
N LEU A 41 -11.26 8.08 -11.24
CA LEU A 41 -10.92 6.66 -11.14
C LEU A 41 -11.75 6.00 -10.04
N LEU A 42 -11.81 6.61 -8.84
CA LEU A 42 -12.56 6.06 -7.73
C LEU A 42 -14.07 6.01 -8.01
N ALA A 43 -14.63 7.07 -8.58
CA ALA A 43 -16.03 7.08 -8.99
C ALA A 43 -16.34 5.97 -10.01
N THR A 44 -15.46 5.79 -11.00
CA THR A 44 -15.60 4.73 -12.00
C THR A 44 -15.55 3.34 -11.35
N LEU A 45 -14.60 3.12 -10.44
CA LEU A 45 -14.48 1.85 -9.72
C LEU A 45 -15.69 1.58 -8.82
N GLU A 46 -16.19 2.58 -8.10
CA GLU A 46 -17.38 2.47 -7.25
C GLU A 46 -18.65 2.17 -8.05
N ASN A 47 -18.76 2.71 -9.26
CA ASN A 47 -19.88 2.42 -10.15
C ASN A 47 -19.80 1.02 -10.77
N THR A 48 -18.63 0.62 -11.27
CA THR A 48 -18.46 -0.66 -11.98
C THR A 48 -18.34 -1.86 -11.04
N PHE A 49 -17.69 -1.70 -9.88
CA PHE A 49 -17.35 -2.79 -8.94
C PHE A 49 -17.86 -2.49 -7.53
N LYS A 50 -19.10 -2.01 -7.44
CA LYS A 50 -19.73 -1.60 -6.18
C LYS A 50 -19.67 -2.69 -5.11
N ARG A 51 -20.01 -3.93 -5.49
CA ARG A 51 -20.07 -5.07 -4.57
C ARG A 51 -18.68 -5.42 -4.03
N GLU A 52 -17.69 -5.54 -4.91
CA GLU A 52 -16.32 -5.88 -4.54
C GLU A 52 -15.70 -4.81 -3.64
N ILE A 53 -15.93 -3.53 -3.94
CA ILE A 53 -15.44 -2.42 -3.12
C ILE A 53 -16.12 -2.41 -1.76
N GLN A 54 -17.42 -2.68 -1.68
CA GLN A 54 -18.14 -2.80 -0.40
C GLN A 54 -17.58 -3.93 0.46
N LEU A 55 -17.37 -5.12 -0.12
CA LEU A 55 -16.80 -6.28 0.58
C LEU A 55 -15.35 -6.03 1.03
N LEU A 56 -14.53 -5.41 0.19
CA LEU A 56 -13.16 -5.08 0.56
C LEU A 56 -13.11 -3.98 1.64
N SER A 57 -14.01 -3.00 1.58
CA SER A 57 -14.06 -1.90 2.55
C SER A 57 -14.68 -2.29 3.89
N SER A 58 -15.37 -3.43 3.99
CA SER A 58 -15.83 -3.96 5.27
C SER A 58 -14.70 -4.55 6.11
N ILE A 59 -13.52 -4.78 5.51
CA ILE A 59 -12.34 -5.25 6.23
C ILE A 59 -11.77 -4.09 7.06
N PRO A 60 -11.60 -4.26 8.39
CA PRO A 60 -11.10 -3.19 9.24
C PRO A 60 -9.72 -2.71 8.77
N GLY A 61 -9.61 -1.39 8.58
CA GLY A 61 -8.38 -0.75 8.10
C GLY A 61 -8.26 -0.62 6.58
N ILE A 62 -9.16 -1.22 5.78
CA ILE A 62 -9.21 -1.03 4.33
C ILE A 62 -10.29 0.02 3.99
N GLY A 63 -9.86 1.16 3.46
CA GLY A 63 -10.76 2.18 2.93
C GLY A 63 -11.02 2.00 1.42
N LYS A 64 -12.04 2.68 0.89
CA LYS A 64 -12.46 2.58 -0.52
C LYS A 64 -11.31 2.73 -1.54
N LYS A 65 -10.40 3.68 -1.30
CA LYS A 65 -9.23 3.92 -2.17
C LYS A 65 -8.28 2.72 -2.18
N THR A 66 -8.00 2.15 -1.01
CA THR A 66 -7.16 0.96 -0.89
C THR A 66 -7.87 -0.27 -1.43
N ALA A 67 -9.18 -0.38 -1.24
CA ALA A 67 -10.00 -1.45 -1.82
C ALA A 67 -9.94 -1.43 -3.36
N GLY A 68 -10.17 -0.26 -3.98
CA GLY A 68 -10.05 -0.11 -5.44
C GLY A 68 -8.64 -0.42 -5.95
N MET A 69 -7.62 0.00 -5.20
CA MET A 69 -6.23 -0.32 -5.51
C MET A 69 -5.93 -1.81 -5.44
N LEU A 70 -6.43 -2.50 -4.41
CA LEU A 70 -6.28 -3.93 -4.24
C LEU A 70 -7.02 -4.69 -5.34
N LEU A 71 -8.21 -4.25 -5.70
CA LEU A 71 -9.01 -4.83 -6.78
C LEU A 71 -8.30 -4.74 -8.13
N LEU A 72 -7.76 -3.57 -8.47
CA LEU A 72 -6.94 -3.36 -9.67
C LEU A 72 -5.67 -4.21 -9.63
N PHE A 73 -4.98 -4.21 -8.50
CA PHE A 73 -3.76 -4.99 -8.30
C PHE A 73 -4.00 -6.50 -8.48
N ALA A 74 -5.12 -7.01 -7.96
CA ALA A 74 -5.51 -8.41 -8.07
C ALA A 74 -6.14 -8.77 -9.43
N GLY A 75 -6.45 -7.77 -10.28
CA GLY A 75 -7.17 -8.00 -11.53
C GLY A 75 -8.56 -8.59 -11.29
N ARG A 76 -9.30 -8.04 -10.31
CA ARG A 76 -10.61 -8.53 -9.84
C ARG A 76 -10.60 -9.97 -9.30
N PHE A 77 -9.43 -10.47 -8.91
CA PHE A 77 -9.24 -11.85 -8.44
C PHE A 77 -9.57 -12.94 -9.48
N HIS A 78 -9.83 -12.58 -10.75
CA HIS A 78 -10.20 -13.54 -11.79
C HIS A 78 -9.08 -14.51 -12.18
N LYS A 79 -7.81 -14.12 -11.98
CA LYS A 79 -6.63 -14.93 -12.32
C LYS A 79 -5.95 -15.51 -11.08
N MET A 80 -6.71 -15.72 -10.01
CA MET A 80 -6.19 -16.21 -8.74
C MET A 80 -7.06 -17.34 -8.22
N ASP A 81 -6.48 -18.54 -8.10
CA ASP A 81 -7.20 -19.70 -7.58
C ASP A 81 -7.14 -19.77 -6.06
N ASN A 82 -6.10 -19.16 -5.47
CA ASN A 82 -5.82 -19.23 -4.03
C ASN A 82 -5.32 -17.87 -3.49
N TYR A 83 -5.73 -17.53 -2.27
CA TYR A 83 -5.25 -16.37 -1.51
C TYR A 83 -3.72 -16.36 -1.36
N CYS A 84 -3.05 -17.52 -1.33
CA CYS A 84 -1.59 -17.61 -1.30
C CYS A 84 -0.94 -16.93 -2.51
N GLN A 85 -1.56 -17.02 -3.69
CA GLN A 85 -1.05 -16.36 -4.91
C GLN A 85 -1.13 -14.83 -4.78
N LEU A 86 -2.19 -14.30 -4.18
CA LEU A 86 -2.32 -12.87 -3.90
C LEU A 86 -1.27 -12.40 -2.90
N ILE A 87 -1.03 -13.15 -1.82
CA ILE A 87 -0.02 -12.85 -0.79
C ILE A 87 1.37 -12.85 -1.41
N ALA A 88 1.69 -13.84 -2.24
CA ALA A 88 2.96 -13.92 -2.96
C ALA A 88 3.12 -12.75 -3.94
N LYS A 89 2.08 -12.44 -4.73
CA LYS A 89 2.08 -11.31 -5.67
C LYS A 89 2.27 -9.97 -4.95
N ALA A 90 1.64 -9.80 -3.79
CA ALA A 90 1.79 -8.61 -2.95
C ALA A 90 3.16 -8.52 -2.25
N GLY A 91 4.00 -9.57 -2.30
CA GLY A 91 5.28 -9.61 -1.59
C GLY A 91 5.12 -9.69 -0.06
N LEU A 92 4.04 -10.33 0.41
CA LEU A 92 3.79 -10.52 1.85
C LEU A 92 4.20 -11.92 2.31
N SER A 93 4.50 -12.83 1.39
CA SER A 93 4.98 -14.16 1.72
C SER A 93 6.35 -14.09 2.39
N PRO A 94 6.57 -14.80 3.52
CA PRO A 94 7.89 -15.04 4.06
C PRO A 94 8.77 -15.74 3.02
N ARG A 95 10.04 -15.37 2.96
CA ARG A 95 11.11 -16.04 2.20
C ARG A 95 11.98 -16.79 3.19
N GLU A 96 11.99 -18.10 3.07
CA GLU A 96 12.94 -18.93 3.81
C GLU A 96 14.34 -18.72 3.22
N TYR A 97 15.32 -18.59 4.12
CA TYR A 97 16.74 -18.51 3.76
C TYR A 97 17.42 -19.75 4.32
N THR A 98 17.21 -20.86 3.62
CA THR A 98 17.76 -22.17 3.96
C THR A 98 18.50 -22.75 2.78
N SER A 99 19.70 -23.27 3.02
CA SER A 99 20.47 -24.05 2.05
C SER A 99 21.07 -25.27 2.75
N GLY A 100 20.67 -26.46 2.33
CA GLY A 100 21.06 -27.71 2.99
C GLY A 100 20.59 -27.79 4.45
N SER A 101 21.29 -28.57 5.27
CA SER A 101 20.96 -28.79 6.68
C SER A 101 21.54 -27.75 7.65
N SER A 102 22.57 -26.99 7.23
CA SER A 102 23.36 -26.16 8.15
C SER A 102 23.06 -24.65 8.11
N VAL A 103 22.40 -24.15 7.05
CA VAL A 103 22.07 -22.71 6.95
C VAL A 103 20.61 -22.50 7.32
N ARG A 104 20.37 -21.89 8.49
CA ARG A 104 19.06 -21.41 8.94
C ARG A 104 19.14 -19.91 9.24
N GLY A 105 18.95 -19.10 8.20
CA GLY A 105 18.87 -17.65 8.34
C GLY A 105 17.52 -17.18 8.89
N LYS A 106 17.44 -15.91 9.31
CA LYS A 106 16.17 -15.28 9.70
C LYS A 106 15.25 -15.16 8.49
N THR A 107 14.00 -15.57 8.65
CA THR A 107 12.96 -15.42 7.62
C THR A 107 12.54 -13.96 7.49
N HIS A 108 12.55 -13.42 6.27
CA HIS A 108 12.09 -12.06 5.96
C HIS A 108 10.96 -12.11 4.94
N ILE A 109 10.09 -11.10 4.91
CA ILE A 109 9.10 -10.97 3.83
C ILE A 109 9.82 -10.76 2.49
N THR A 110 9.27 -11.34 1.43
CA THR A 110 9.73 -11.11 0.06
C THR A 110 9.55 -9.64 -0.33
N LYS A 111 10.59 -8.99 -0.88
CA LYS A 111 10.45 -7.64 -1.46
C LYS A 111 10.01 -7.66 -2.93
N MET A 112 9.79 -8.85 -3.47
CA MET A 112 9.36 -9.09 -4.84
C MET A 112 7.85 -8.86 -4.99
N GLY A 113 7.44 -8.32 -6.14
CA GLY A 113 6.03 -8.05 -6.43
C GLY A 113 5.59 -6.62 -6.11
N GLY A 114 4.38 -6.46 -5.59
CA GLY A 114 3.71 -5.16 -5.44
C GLY A 114 4.21 -4.31 -4.27
N SER A 115 5.35 -3.62 -4.42
CA SER A 115 5.90 -2.72 -3.39
C SER A 115 4.89 -1.68 -2.89
N LEU A 116 4.10 -1.12 -3.81
CA LEU A 116 3.11 -0.10 -3.53
C LEU A 116 1.93 -0.66 -2.71
N ILE A 117 1.34 -1.79 -3.12
CA ILE A 117 0.23 -2.40 -2.38
C ILE A 117 0.71 -2.90 -1.01
N ARG A 118 1.92 -3.46 -0.92
CA ARG A 118 2.53 -3.88 0.33
C ARG A 118 2.66 -2.73 1.32
N SER A 119 3.12 -1.56 0.87
CA SER A 119 3.18 -0.35 1.68
C SER A 119 1.80 0.07 2.19
N LYS A 120 0.77 0.04 1.33
CA LYS A 120 -0.60 0.39 1.74
C LYS A 120 -1.18 -0.62 2.72
N LEU A 121 -1.02 -1.91 2.49
CA LEU A 121 -1.48 -2.97 3.39
C LEU A 121 -0.78 -2.92 4.74
N TYR A 122 0.51 -2.56 4.76
CA TYR A 122 1.23 -2.32 6.00
C TYR A 122 0.60 -1.19 6.82
N VAL A 123 0.28 -0.05 6.20
CA VAL A 123 -0.45 1.05 6.87
C VAL A 123 -1.83 0.60 7.35
N CYS A 124 -2.58 -0.13 6.53
CA CYS A 124 -3.90 -0.67 6.89
C CYS A 124 -3.84 -1.59 8.12
N SER A 125 -2.75 -2.34 8.29
CA SER A 125 -2.58 -3.24 9.44
C SER A 125 -2.56 -2.52 10.79
N PHE A 126 -2.07 -1.27 10.84
CA PHE A 126 -2.11 -0.46 12.06
C PHE A 126 -3.54 -0.04 12.42
N SER A 127 -4.31 0.37 11.42
CA SER A 127 -5.74 0.68 11.61
C SER A 127 -6.49 -0.57 12.07
N ALA A 128 -6.24 -1.72 11.43
CA ALA A 128 -6.85 -3.00 11.80
C ALA A 128 -6.49 -3.41 13.23
N LYS A 129 -5.23 -3.25 13.66
CA LYS A 129 -4.78 -3.51 15.03
C LYS A 129 -5.54 -2.67 16.07
N LYS A 130 -5.90 -1.43 15.73
CA LYS A 130 -6.65 -0.55 16.64
C LYS A 130 -8.12 -0.95 16.73
N SER A 131 -8.74 -1.31 15.61
CA SER A 131 -10.19 -1.56 15.54
C SER A 131 -10.60 -3.03 15.74
N ASN A 132 -9.70 -4.00 15.56
CA ASN A 132 -10.01 -5.43 15.63
C ASN A 132 -9.21 -6.11 16.75
N ALA A 133 -9.93 -6.71 17.71
CA ALA A 133 -9.35 -7.44 18.85
C ALA A 133 -8.47 -8.63 18.43
N ALA A 134 -8.84 -9.36 17.38
CA ALA A 134 -8.05 -10.47 16.87
C ALA A 134 -6.71 -9.98 16.30
N CYS A 135 -6.72 -8.88 15.53
CA CYS A 135 -5.49 -8.27 15.02
C CYS A 135 -4.59 -7.74 16.15
N LYS A 136 -5.20 -7.21 17.22
CA LYS A 136 -4.48 -6.78 18.42
C LYS A 136 -3.77 -7.97 19.10
N ALA A 137 -4.48 -9.08 19.31
CA ALA A 137 -3.93 -10.29 19.90
C ALA A 137 -2.80 -10.93 19.05
N LEU A 138 -2.93 -10.85 17.73
CA LEU A 138 -1.89 -11.32 16.81
C LEU A 138 -0.62 -10.46 16.91
N SER A 139 -0.78 -9.14 17.04
CA SER A 139 0.34 -8.20 17.16
C SER A 139 1.10 -8.28 18.49
N SER A 140 0.45 -8.70 19.57
CA SER A 140 1.07 -8.86 20.88
C SER A 140 1.83 -10.19 21.02
N GLY A 141 1.81 -11.05 19.99
CA GLY A 141 2.50 -12.35 19.99
C GLY A 141 1.80 -13.44 20.81
N TRP A 142 0.60 -13.17 21.34
CA TRP A 142 -0.16 -14.12 22.17
C TRP A 142 -0.54 -15.38 21.39
N TRP A 143 -0.81 -15.21 20.09
CA TRP A 143 -1.12 -16.31 19.18
C TRP A 143 0.04 -17.30 18.98
N LEU A 144 1.29 -16.83 18.98
CA LEU A 144 2.48 -17.69 18.89
C LEU A 144 2.70 -18.46 20.19
N LYS A 145 2.47 -17.82 21.34
CA LYS A 145 2.56 -18.47 22.66
C LYS A 145 1.48 -19.55 22.85
N ALA A 146 0.25 -19.28 22.42
CA ALA A 146 -0.85 -20.24 22.51
C ALA A 146 -0.67 -21.48 21.63
N LYS A 147 -0.02 -21.33 20.46
CA LYS A 147 0.22 -22.42 19.51
C LYS A 147 1.47 -23.27 19.82
N MET A 148 2.36 -22.78 20.69
CA MET A 148 3.52 -23.53 21.20
C MET A 148 3.23 -24.25 22.54
N ALA A 149 2.05 -24.01 23.13
CA ALA A 149 1.62 -24.59 24.41
C ALA A 149 0.69 -25.82 24.25
N ASN A 150 0.54 -26.32 23.02
CA ASN A 150 -0.26 -27.48 22.64
C ASN A 150 0.50 -28.27 21.56
#